data_AF-A0A1Q7IRU8-F1
#
_entry.id   AF-A0A1Q7IRU8-F1
#
_cell.length_a   1.000
_cell.length_b   1.000
_cell.length_c   1.000
_cell.angle_alpha   90.00
_cell.angle_beta   90.00
_cell.angle_gamma   90.00
#
_symmetry.space_group_name_H-M   'P 1'
#
loop_
_entity.id
_entity.type
_entity.pdbx_description
1 polymer ?
#
loop_
_entity_poly.entity_id
_entity_poly.type
_entity_poly.pdbx_seq_one_letter_code
_entity_poly.pdbx_strand_id
1 'polypeptide(L)'
;MAFAYSESAQMVRGALGSVLRQRREAVHRTLTEVAAEAGLSPAHLSEVERGRKEVSTERLLAVAHALGIRTPDLYAELARLLGADTERPAWPEDPPVKLRLATAGLPLEALRSVADFSAYLAMSNPPPKSRPRIGFETRR
;
A
#
# COMPACT_ATOMS: atom_id res chain seq x y z
N MET A 1 20.52 2.71 6.41
CA MET A 1 19.39 3.14 5.56
C MET A 1 18.53 4.09 6.37
N ALA A 2 18.66 5.40 6.15
CA ALA A 2 17.79 6.38 6.77
C ALA A 2 16.49 6.42 5.95
N PHE A 3 15.43 5.79 6.45
CA PHE A 3 14.08 6.08 5.98
C PHE A 3 13.72 7.47 6.50
N ALA A 4 14.16 8.52 5.80
CA ALA A 4 13.72 9.88 6.08
C ALA A 4 12.32 10.03 5.50
N TYR A 5 11.30 9.50 6.18
CA TYR A 5 9.93 9.89 5.91
C TYR A 5 9.84 11.38 6.23
N SER A 6 9.65 12.23 5.21
CA SER A 6 9.43 13.68 5.35
C SER A 6 8.01 14.02 5.82
N GLU A 7 7.20 12.99 6.08
CA GLU A 7 5.81 13.10 6.46
C GLU A 7 5.67 13.56 7.91
N SER A 8 4.83 14.57 8.14
CA SER A 8 4.44 14.98 9.48
C SER A 8 3.08 14.41 9.84
N ALA A 9 2.82 14.20 11.13
CA ALA A 9 1.49 13.78 11.59
C ALA A 9 0.39 14.76 11.14
N GLN A 10 0.70 16.07 11.05
CA GLN A 10 -0.23 17.07 10.55
C GLN A 10 -0.54 16.87 9.05
N MET A 11 0.46 16.57 8.22
CA MET A 11 0.27 16.27 6.81
C MET A 11 -0.64 15.04 6.62
N VAL A 12 -0.36 13.95 7.34
CA VAL A 12 -1.13 12.71 7.26
C VAL A 12 -2.58 12.93 7.71
N ARG A 13 -2.81 13.64 8.81
CA ARG A 13 -4.17 13.97 9.27
C ARG A 13 -4.90 14.90 8.32
N GLY A 14 -4.21 15.87 7.73
CA GLY A 14 -4.78 16.75 6.70
C GLY A 14 -5.21 15.97 5.47
N ALA A 15 -4.37 15.04 5.01
CA ALA A 15 -4.70 14.15 3.90
C ALA A 15 -5.91 13.26 4.22
N LEU A 16 -5.94 12.63 5.40
CA LEU A 16 -7.09 11.83 5.85
C LEU A 16 -8.38 12.67 5.91
N GLY A 17 -8.32 13.86 6.48
CA GLY A 17 -9.45 14.79 6.54
C GLY A 17 -9.95 15.18 5.15
N SER A 18 -9.03 15.41 4.20
CA SER A 18 -9.38 15.69 2.80
C SER A 18 -10.12 14.52 2.14
N VAL A 19 -9.66 13.28 2.34
CA VAL A 19 -10.33 12.10 1.82
C VAL A 19 -11.75 11.98 2.38
N LEU A 20 -11.93 12.12 3.70
CA LEU A 20 -13.25 12.07 4.33
C LEU A 20 -14.20 13.13 3.76
N ARG A 21 -13.71 14.36 3.61
CA ARG A 21 -14.47 15.48 3.05
C ARG A 21 -14.86 15.22 1.60
N GLN A 22 -13.91 14.80 0.76
CA GLN A 22 -14.16 14.50 -0.65
C GLN A 22 -15.22 13.40 -0.80
N ARG A 23 -15.16 12.35 0.03
CA ARG A 23 -16.17 11.29 0.01
C ARG A 23 -17.53 11.79 0.44
N ARG A 24 -17.60 12.59 1.51
CA ARG A 24 -18.85 13.21 1.95
C ARG A 24 -19.49 14.06 0.85
N GLU A 25 -18.71 14.89 0.19
CA GLU A 25 -19.16 15.75 -0.92
C GLU A 25 -19.60 14.91 -2.13
N ALA A 26 -18.88 13.83 -2.45
CA ALA A 26 -19.21 12.91 -3.56
C ALA A 26 -20.51 12.14 -3.35
N VAL A 27 -20.85 11.79 -2.10
CA VAL A 27 -22.15 11.17 -1.77
C VAL A 27 -23.25 12.20 -1.46
N HIS A 28 -22.99 13.49 -1.71
CA HIS A 28 -23.92 14.61 -1.50
C HIS A 28 -24.51 14.70 -0.08
N ARG A 29 -23.75 14.29 0.95
CA ARG A 29 -24.19 14.39 2.34
C ARG A 29 -23.63 15.64 3.01
N THR A 30 -24.44 16.25 3.86
CA THR A 30 -24.03 17.38 4.67
C THR A 30 -23.15 16.93 5.82
N LEU A 31 -22.36 17.87 6.35
CA LEU A 31 -21.52 17.61 7.51
C LEU A 31 -22.35 17.21 8.74
N THR A 32 -23.54 17.83 8.91
CA THR A 32 -24.46 17.53 10.01
C THR A 32 -25.01 16.11 9.95
N GLU A 33 -25.40 15.62 8.76
CA GLU A 33 -25.93 14.26 8.59
C GLU A 33 -24.89 13.20 8.92
N VAL A 34 -23.67 13.33 8.38
CA VAL A 34 -22.59 12.38 8.63
C VAL A 34 -22.15 12.42 10.09
N ALA A 35 -22.06 13.61 10.68
CA ALA A 35 -21.70 13.75 12.08
C ALA A 35 -22.74 13.08 13.00
N ALA A 36 -24.03 13.30 12.75
CA ALA A 36 -25.10 12.69 13.52
C ALA A 36 -25.06 11.16 13.46
N GLU A 37 -24.91 10.58 12.26
CA GLU A 37 -24.83 9.13 12.07
C GLU A 37 -23.56 8.53 12.70
N ALA A 38 -22.44 9.25 12.67
CA ALA A 38 -21.19 8.83 13.28
C ALA A 38 -21.12 9.08 14.81
N GLY A 39 -22.16 9.65 15.43
CA GLY A 39 -22.17 9.98 16.86
C GLY A 39 -21.18 11.11 17.24
N LEU A 40 -20.96 12.04 16.31
CA LEU A 40 -20.06 13.20 16.46
C LEU A 40 -20.84 14.51 16.40
N SER A 41 -20.24 15.58 16.93
CA SER A 41 -20.74 16.93 16.65
C SER A 41 -20.28 17.39 15.26
N PRO A 42 -21.07 18.22 14.55
CA PRO A 42 -20.64 18.82 13.29
C PRO A 42 -19.33 19.61 13.44
N ALA A 43 -19.14 20.31 14.55
CA ALA A 43 -17.88 20.99 14.82
C ALA A 43 -16.69 20.02 14.87
N HIS A 44 -16.83 18.87 15.55
CA HIS A 44 -15.78 17.87 15.64
C HIS A 44 -15.43 17.28 14.27
N LEU A 45 -16.44 16.86 13.49
CA LEU A 45 -16.19 16.31 12.16
C LEU A 45 -15.53 17.35 11.24
N SER A 46 -15.93 18.63 11.34
CA SER A 46 -15.27 19.72 10.61
C SER A 46 -13.79 19.88 11.00
N GLU A 47 -13.46 19.79 12.29
CA GLU A 47 -12.07 19.81 12.76
C GLU A 47 -11.24 18.66 12.21
N VAL A 48 -11.84 17.47 12.11
CA VAL A 48 -11.21 16.28 11.52
C VAL A 48 -11.02 16.44 10.02
N GLU A 49 -12.03 16.88 9.26
CA GLU A 49 -11.95 17.09 7.80
C GLU A 49 -10.87 18.11 7.41
N ARG A 50 -10.54 19.04 8.31
CA ARG A 50 -9.48 20.04 8.12
C ARG A 50 -8.12 19.64 8.71
N GLY A 51 -8.00 18.42 9.25
CA GLY A 51 -6.76 17.91 9.86
C GLY A 51 -6.35 18.59 11.17
N ARG A 52 -7.25 19.36 11.80
CA ARG A 52 -6.98 20.11 13.04
C ARG A 52 -7.13 19.24 14.29
N LYS A 53 -7.89 18.13 14.20
CA LYS A 53 -8.08 17.16 15.29
C LYS A 53 -7.74 15.74 14.85
N GLU A 54 -7.23 14.98 15.80
CA GLU A 54 -7.14 13.53 15.68
C GLU A 54 -8.51 12.88 15.83
N VAL A 55 -8.67 11.75 15.15
CA VAL A 55 -9.86 10.90 15.22
C VAL A 55 -9.41 9.54 15.74
N SER A 56 -10.13 9.00 16.72
CA SER A 56 -9.86 7.64 17.20
C SER A 56 -10.25 6.63 16.11
N THR A 57 -9.68 5.43 16.16
CA THR A 57 -10.01 4.37 15.20
C THR A 57 -11.51 4.06 15.23
N GLU A 58 -12.13 3.98 16.41
CA GLU A 58 -13.57 3.71 16.54
C GLU A 58 -14.42 4.79 15.86
N ARG A 59 -14.06 6.06 16.04
CA ARG A 59 -14.76 7.19 15.41
C ARG A 59 -14.52 7.24 13.91
N LEU A 60 -13.32 6.89 13.45
CA LEU A 60 -13.01 6.80 12.03
C LEU A 60 -13.86 5.72 11.36
N LEU A 61 -14.04 4.57 12.00
CA LEU A 61 -14.93 3.51 11.52
C LEU A 61 -16.37 3.98 11.45
N ALA A 62 -16.86 4.70 12.47
CA ALA A 62 -18.22 5.26 12.46
C ALA A 62 -18.43 6.28 11.32
N VAL A 63 -17.44 7.15 11.07
CA VAL A 63 -17.49 8.08 9.93
C VAL A 63 -17.43 7.34 8.60
N ALA A 64 -16.57 6.33 8.45
CA ALA A 64 -16.48 5.52 7.24
C ALA A 64 -17.80 4.80 6.94
N HIS A 65 -18.44 4.24 7.97
CA HIS A 65 -19.77 3.65 7.87
C HIS A 65 -20.82 4.67 7.41
N ALA A 66 -20.88 5.85 8.04
CA ALA A 66 -21.81 6.91 7.68
C ALA A 66 -21.61 7.46 6.24
N LEU A 67 -20.40 7.33 5.70
CA LEU A 67 -20.04 7.67 4.33
C LEU A 67 -20.24 6.53 3.33
N GLY A 68 -20.62 5.32 3.79
CA GLY A 68 -20.80 4.15 2.93
C GLY A 68 -19.49 3.67 2.28
N ILE A 69 -18.33 3.95 2.89
CA ILE A 69 -17.02 3.53 2.38
C ILE A 69 -16.43 2.43 3.26
N ARG A 70 -15.85 1.39 2.66
CA ARG A 70 -15.08 0.41 3.42
C ARG A 70 -13.76 1.02 3.88
N THR A 71 -13.36 0.71 5.11
CA THR A 71 -12.11 1.19 5.70
C THR A 71 -10.86 0.94 4.85
N PRO A 72 -10.68 -0.23 4.20
CA PRO A 72 -9.53 -0.45 3.31
C PRO A 72 -9.50 0.50 2.13
N ASP A 73 -10.68 0.82 1.55
CA ASP A 73 -10.75 1.75 0.42
C ASP A 73 -10.36 3.15 0.87
N LEU A 74 -10.81 3.57 2.06
CA LEU A 74 -10.43 4.86 2.67
C LEU A 74 -8.90 4.99 2.79
N TYR A 75 -8.23 3.98 3.34
CA TYR A 75 -6.78 3.96 3.47
C TYR A 75 -6.07 3.89 2.12
N ALA A 76 -6.65 3.21 1.13
CA ALA A 76 -6.11 3.22 -0.24
C ALA A 76 -6.18 4.61 -0.88
N GLU A 77 -7.27 5.36 -0.66
CA GLU A 77 -7.35 6.76 -1.13
C GLU A 77 -6.35 7.65 -0.41
N LEU A 78 -6.19 7.47 0.91
CA LEU A 78 -5.19 8.18 1.70
C LEU A 78 -3.78 7.89 1.19
N ALA A 79 -3.44 6.62 0.96
CA ALA A 79 -2.15 6.21 0.44
C ALA A 79 -1.86 6.87 -0.91
N ARG A 80 -2.81 6.85 -1.84
CA ARG A 80 -2.70 7.56 -3.12
C ARG A 80 -2.45 9.06 -2.94
N LEU A 81 -3.17 9.69 -2.02
CA LEU A 81 -3.02 11.12 -1.75
C LEU A 81 -1.65 11.47 -1.13
N LEU A 82 -1.08 10.56 -0.34
CA LEU A 82 0.27 10.67 0.22
C LEU A 82 1.38 10.31 -0.79
N GLY A 83 1.03 9.99 -2.04
CA GLY A 83 1.99 9.68 -3.09
C GLY A 83 2.48 8.23 -3.08
N ALA A 84 1.71 7.31 -2.50
CA ALA A 84 1.97 5.88 -2.67
C ALA A 84 1.96 5.55 -4.16
N ASP A 85 3.08 5.03 -4.64
CA ASP A 85 3.25 4.57 -6.00
C ASP A 85 2.44 3.29 -6.17
N THR A 86 1.23 3.40 -6.72
CA THR A 86 0.32 2.27 -6.96
C THR A 86 0.87 1.29 -8.00
N GLU A 87 1.86 1.72 -8.78
CA GLU A 87 2.56 0.89 -9.76
C GLU A 87 3.75 0.15 -9.15
N ARG A 88 4.15 0.47 -7.91
CA ARG A 88 5.22 -0.23 -7.23
C ARG A 88 4.70 -1.60 -6.79
N PRO A 89 5.18 -2.71 -7.38
CA PRO A 89 4.63 -4.02 -7.07
C PRO A 89 4.81 -4.31 -5.58
N ALA A 90 3.75 -4.80 -4.92
CA ALA A 90 3.82 -5.23 -3.52
C ALA A 90 4.82 -6.39 -3.33
N TRP A 91 5.16 -7.08 -4.43
CA TRP A 91 6.22 -8.07 -4.49
C TRP A 91 7.55 -7.44 -4.93
N PRO A 92 8.67 -7.73 -4.25
CA PRO A 92 9.99 -7.33 -4.72
C PRO A 92 10.25 -7.88 -6.12
N GLU A 93 10.59 -7.08 -7.12
CA GLU A 93 10.86 -7.59 -8.49
C GLU A 93 12.09 -8.50 -8.57
N ASP A 94 12.95 -8.47 -7.56
CA ASP A 94 14.14 -9.31 -7.47
C ASP A 94 13.76 -10.80 -7.30
N PRO A 95 14.00 -11.67 -8.31
CA PRO A 95 13.56 -13.07 -8.28
C PRO A 95 14.03 -13.88 -7.05
N PRO A 96 15.27 -13.73 -6.54
CA PRO A 96 15.71 -14.37 -5.31
C PRO A 96 14.89 -13.97 -4.08
N VAL A 97 14.44 -12.72 -3.99
CA VAL A 97 13.62 -12.25 -2.88
C VAL A 97 12.19 -12.81 -2.99
N LYS A 98 11.60 -12.82 -4.19
CA LYS A 98 10.29 -13.47 -4.43
C LYS A 98 10.33 -14.93 -4.00
N LEU A 99 11.35 -15.67 -4.43
CA LEU A 99 11.50 -17.09 -4.08
C LEU A 99 11.62 -17.26 -2.57
N ARG A 100 12.50 -16.49 -1.92
CA ARG A 100 12.73 -16.60 -0.47
C ARG A 100 11.46 -16.31 0.34
N LEU A 101 10.65 -15.33 -0.06
CA LEU A 101 9.37 -15.01 0.57
C LEU A 101 8.32 -16.10 0.31
N ALA A 102 8.19 -16.56 -0.93
CA ALA A 102 7.21 -17.58 -1.31
C ALA A 102 7.49 -18.95 -0.66
N THR A 103 8.76 -19.25 -0.40
CA THR A 103 9.18 -20.53 0.15
C THR A 103 9.43 -20.51 1.65
N ALA A 104 9.34 -19.35 2.31
CA ALA A 104 9.71 -19.18 3.73
C ALA A 104 8.95 -20.10 4.70
N GLY A 105 7.69 -20.44 4.37
CA GLY A 105 6.83 -21.29 5.19
C GLY A 105 6.72 -22.74 4.73
N LEU A 106 7.46 -23.15 3.70
CA LEU A 106 7.31 -24.50 3.13
C LEU A 106 8.12 -25.55 3.90
N PRO A 107 7.59 -26.77 4.10
CA PRO A 107 8.36 -27.88 4.65
C PRO A 107 9.49 -28.29 3.69
N LEU A 108 10.54 -28.93 4.22
CA LEU A 108 11.74 -29.27 3.45
C LEU A 108 11.46 -30.13 2.20
N GLU A 109 10.46 -31.02 2.26
CA GLU A 109 10.05 -31.83 1.09
C GLU A 109 9.47 -30.98 -0.04
N ALA A 110 8.70 -29.94 0.30
CA ALA A 110 8.12 -29.03 -0.67
C ALA A 110 9.20 -28.13 -1.27
N LEU A 111 10.19 -27.72 -0.47
CA LEU A 111 11.38 -27.01 -0.97
C LEU A 111 12.18 -27.86 -1.97
N ARG A 112 12.36 -29.16 -1.69
CA ARG A 112 13.01 -30.09 -2.62
C ARG A 112 12.23 -30.20 -3.92
N SER A 113 10.91 -30.36 -3.83
CA SER A 113 10.03 -30.44 -5.01
C SER A 113 10.09 -29.16 -5.87
N VAL A 114 10.15 -27.98 -5.24
CA VAL A 114 10.34 -26.70 -5.95
C VAL A 114 11.70 -26.65 -6.65
N ALA A 115 12.76 -27.12 -6.00
CA ALA A 115 14.10 -27.18 -6.59
C ALA A 115 14.14 -28.15 -7.79
N ASP A 116 13.58 -29.34 -7.66
CA ASP A 116 13.53 -30.35 -8.73
C ASP A 116 12.73 -29.84 -9.94
N PHE A 117 11.58 -29.20 -9.69
CA PHE A 117 10.78 -28.58 -10.74
C PHE A 117 11.52 -27.42 -11.42
N SER A 118 12.26 -26.60 -10.66
CA SER A 118 13.08 -25.52 -11.24
C SER A 118 14.18 -26.06 -12.15
N ALA A 119 14.80 -27.19 -11.77
CA ALA A 119 15.82 -27.85 -12.58
C ALA A 119 15.20 -28.41 -13.87
N TYR A 120 14.02 -29.04 -13.77
CA TYR A 120 13.26 -29.48 -14.93
C TYR A 120 12.90 -28.33 -15.89
N LEU A 121 12.43 -27.19 -15.37
CA LEU A 121 12.12 -26.01 -16.17
C LEU A 121 13.37 -25.46 -16.88
N ALA A 122 14.52 -25.41 -16.19
CA ALA A 122 15.77 -24.96 -16.78
C ALA A 122 16.28 -25.91 -17.88
N MET A 123 16.02 -27.22 -17.75
CA MET A 123 16.34 -28.21 -18.79
C MET A 123 15.38 -28.13 -19.99
N SER A 124 14.10 -27.87 -19.73
CA SER A 124 13.04 -27.84 -20.75
C SER A 124 12.96 -26.51 -21.51
N ASN A 125 13.40 -25.41 -20.89
CA ASN A 125 13.48 -24.08 -21.49
C ASN A 125 14.78 -23.38 -21.03
N PRO A 126 15.92 -23.67 -21.70
CA PRO A 126 17.21 -23.17 -21.25
C PRO A 126 17.24 -21.63 -21.28
N PRO A 127 17.85 -20.98 -20.26
CA PRO A 127 17.93 -19.52 -20.22
C PRO A 127 18.69 -18.99 -21.44
N PRO A 128 18.33 -17.80 -21.96
CA PRO A 128 19.01 -17.22 -23.10
C PRO A 128 20.50 -17.08 -22.79
N LYS A 129 21.37 -17.52 -23.72
CA LYS A 129 22.83 -17.43 -23.57
C LYS A 129 23.21 -15.97 -23.24
N SER A 130 23.97 -15.78 -22.16
CA SER A 130 24.47 -14.45 -21.81
C SER A 130 25.26 -13.88 -22.98
N ARG A 131 24.89 -12.68 -23.46
CA ARG A 131 25.68 -11.99 -24.48
C ARG A 131 27.11 -11.82 -23.97
N PRO A 132 28.14 -12.13 -24.78
CA PRO A 132 29.52 -11.96 -24.37
C PRO A 132 29.72 -10.52 -23.92
N ARG A 133 30.34 -10.34 -22.73
CA ARG A 133 30.73 -9.00 -22.27
C ARG A 133 31.71 -8.47 -23.30
N ILE A 134 31.33 -7.40 -24.02
CA ILE A 134 32.22 -6.68 -24.94
C ILE A 134 33.27 -6.00 -24.07
N GLY A 135 34.31 -6.74 -23.70
CA GLY A 135 35.51 -6.24 -23.05
C GLY A 135 36.60 -6.13 -24.09
N PHE A 136 37.25 -4.96 -24.16
CA PHE A 136 38.49 -4.82 -24.91
C PHE A 136 39.57 -5.64 -24.20
N GLU A 137 40.04 -6.71 -24.85
CA GLU A 137 41.26 -7.39 -24.41
C GLU A 137 42.44 -6.42 -24.61
N THR A 138 43.05 -5.96 -23.52
CA THR A 138 44.35 -5.29 -23.56
C THR A 138 45.39 -6.33 -23.98
N ARG A 139 45.73 -6.38 -25.27
CA ARG A 139 46.91 -7.11 -25.76
C ARG A 139 48.15 -6.58 -25.03
N ARG A 140 48.87 -7.48 -24.38
CA ARG A 140 50.27 -7.27 -23.96
C ARG A 140 51.20 -7.37 -25.16
#